data_AF-A0A812RX62-F1
#
_entry.id   AF-A0A812RX62-F1
#
_cell.length_a   1.000
_cell.length_b   1.000
_cell.length_c   1.000
_cell.angle_alpha   90.00
_cell.angle_beta   90.00
_cell.angle_gamma   90.00
#
_symmetry.space_group_name_H-M   'P 1'
#
loop_
_entity.id
_entity.type
_entity.pdbx_description
1 polymer ?
#
loop_
_entity_poly.entity_id
_entity_poly.type
_entity_poly.pdbx_seq_one_letter_code
_entity_poly.pdbx_strand_id
1 'polypeptide(L)'
;MAIEELANLSQDGPAEYTVAQGVCFIKPSEDPQSGKILKAKRPVGSKIYTTGTTWKGPQGGLWAEVDVARSPGEMGWVLVSGPGFGLRGPCLIDPEANDGASQMIHIRWLKDPPIFNCMMPKAATVGDLVDTFCSRTGLNRKETILTKGLPRKAPNGTGALLPVDYTDPKDVLFREQTIEEAQIRDTLNLVYVGHFDEDYNPS
;
A
#
# COMPACT_ATOMS: atom_id res chain seq x y z
N MET A 1 -3.92 35.99 17.55
CA MET A 1 -4.14 34.55 17.35
C MET A 1 -3.59 34.01 16.03
N ALA A 2 -2.83 34.79 15.24
CA ALA A 2 -2.32 34.36 13.92
C ALA A 2 -0.88 33.82 13.92
N ILE A 3 -0.24 33.66 15.09
CA ILE A 3 1.21 33.38 15.19
C ILE A 3 1.51 31.86 15.29
N GLU A 4 0.53 31.03 15.66
CA GLU A 4 0.69 29.57 15.68
C GLU A 4 0.30 28.90 14.34
N GLU A 5 -0.39 29.62 13.43
CA GLU A 5 -0.97 29.09 12.19
C GLU A 5 0.07 28.58 11.17
N LEU A 6 1.32 29.04 11.25
CA LEU A 6 2.41 28.72 10.32
C LEU A 6 3.49 27.80 10.91
N ALA A 7 3.44 27.48 12.21
CA ALA A 7 4.56 26.86 12.93
C ALA A 7 4.92 25.44 12.45
N ASN A 8 4.02 24.79 11.70
CA ASN A 8 4.20 23.44 11.19
C ASN A 8 4.28 23.36 9.67
N LEU A 9 4.36 24.50 8.97
CA LEU A 9 4.61 24.55 7.54
C LEU A 9 6.12 24.48 7.28
N SER A 10 6.50 23.70 6.26
CA SER A 10 7.87 23.67 5.72
C SER A 10 7.79 23.71 4.21
N GLN A 11 8.79 24.31 3.56
CA GLN A 11 8.92 24.35 2.10
C GLN A 11 10.04 23.43 1.58
N ASP A 12 10.56 22.55 2.43
CA ASP A 12 11.66 21.63 2.10
C ASP A 12 11.15 20.24 1.68
N GLY A 13 9.88 20.15 1.34
CA GLY A 13 9.25 18.92 0.90
C GLY A 13 9.59 18.57 -0.57
N PRO A 14 9.50 17.29 -0.94
CA PRO A 14 9.55 16.84 -2.33
C PRO A 14 8.54 17.56 -3.23
N ALA A 15 8.94 17.79 -4.48
CA ALA A 15 8.06 18.28 -5.55
C ALA A 15 7.24 17.16 -6.22
N GLU A 16 7.57 15.90 -5.92
CA GLU A 16 6.79 14.74 -6.32
C GLU A 16 6.85 13.64 -5.28
N TYR A 17 5.76 12.91 -5.16
CA TYR A 17 5.68 11.69 -4.35
C TYR A 17 5.11 10.53 -5.17
N THR A 18 5.41 9.31 -4.73
CA THR A 18 4.86 8.07 -5.30
C THR A 18 3.80 7.47 -4.38
N VAL A 19 2.65 7.11 -4.94
CA VAL A 19 1.55 6.48 -4.18
C VAL A 19 1.94 5.08 -3.74
N ALA A 20 1.88 4.82 -2.43
CA ALA A 20 2.34 3.56 -1.84
C ALA A 20 1.22 2.55 -1.59
N GLN A 21 0.02 3.01 -1.24
CA GLN A 21 -1.02 2.15 -0.64
C GLN A 21 -2.32 2.05 -1.47
N GLY A 22 -2.33 2.54 -2.71
CA GLY A 22 -3.46 2.37 -3.63
C GLY A 22 -4.65 3.30 -3.32
N VAL A 23 -4.48 4.15 -2.31
CA VAL A 23 -5.44 5.15 -1.86
C VAL A 23 -4.68 6.40 -1.46
N CYS A 24 -5.34 7.54 -1.56
CA CYS A 24 -4.87 8.83 -1.05
C CYS A 24 -5.93 9.43 -0.14
N PHE A 25 -5.47 10.19 0.85
CA PHE A 25 -6.33 10.99 1.71
C PHE A 25 -6.09 12.46 1.40
N ILE A 26 -7.17 13.18 1.06
CA ILE A 26 -7.10 14.52 0.50
C ILE A 26 -7.94 15.47 1.35
N LYS A 27 -7.38 16.61 1.71
CA LYS A 27 -8.10 17.77 2.23
C LYS A 27 -8.36 18.72 1.06
N PRO A 28 -9.59 18.80 0.52
CA PRO A 28 -9.90 19.63 -0.63
C PRO A 28 -10.11 21.09 -0.21
N SER A 29 -9.06 21.71 0.33
CA SER A 29 -9.05 23.08 0.83
C SER A 29 -7.63 23.62 0.77
N GLU A 30 -7.48 24.92 0.53
CA GLU A 30 -6.18 25.60 0.65
C GLU A 30 -5.71 25.63 2.11
N ASP A 31 -6.64 25.65 3.06
CA ASP A 31 -6.34 25.58 4.50
C ASP A 31 -6.00 24.12 4.92
N PRO A 32 -4.74 23.83 5.32
CA PRO A 32 -4.36 22.50 5.79
C PRO A 32 -5.11 22.06 7.06
N GLN A 33 -5.64 23.01 7.85
CA GLN A 33 -6.37 22.72 9.08
C GLN A 33 -7.79 22.23 8.83
N SER A 34 -8.30 22.34 7.59
CA SER A 34 -9.63 21.88 7.21
C SER A 34 -9.90 20.44 7.66
N GLY A 35 -10.96 20.25 8.45
CA GLY A 35 -11.32 18.95 9.00
C GLY A 35 -11.88 17.96 7.97
N LYS A 36 -12.23 18.43 6.76
CA LYS A 36 -12.78 17.58 5.71
C LYS A 36 -11.67 16.77 5.05
N ILE A 37 -11.73 15.45 5.16
CA ILE A 37 -10.81 14.52 4.52
C ILE A 37 -11.60 13.58 3.61
N LEU A 38 -11.18 13.46 2.36
CA LEU A 38 -11.72 12.54 1.38
C LEU A 38 -10.73 11.38 1.18
N LYS A 39 -11.23 10.15 1.12
CA LYS A 39 -10.46 8.98 0.69
C LYS A 39 -10.72 8.74 -0.80
N ALA A 40 -9.68 8.73 -1.61
CA ALA A 40 -9.76 8.48 -3.05
C ALA A 40 -8.90 7.28 -3.44
N LYS A 41 -9.38 6.44 -4.38
CA LYS A 41 -8.57 5.37 -4.97
C LYS A 41 -7.55 5.98 -5.92
N ARG A 42 -6.30 5.50 -5.85
CA ARG A 42 -5.20 6.00 -6.68
C ARG A 42 -4.23 4.86 -7.00
N PRO A 43 -3.80 4.66 -8.26
CA PRO A 43 -2.90 3.54 -8.58
C PRO A 43 -1.59 3.59 -7.78
N VAL A 44 -1.18 2.47 -7.19
CA VAL A 44 0.15 2.36 -6.56
C VAL A 44 1.22 2.59 -7.62
N GLY A 45 2.29 3.31 -7.26
CA GLY A 45 3.36 3.69 -8.19
C GLY A 45 3.05 4.93 -9.03
N SER A 46 1.79 5.43 -9.04
CA SER A 46 1.48 6.70 -9.70
C SER A 46 2.06 7.88 -8.92
N LYS A 47 2.32 8.97 -9.63
CA LYS A 47 2.88 10.20 -9.04
C LYS A 47 1.79 11.13 -8.54
N ILE A 48 2.10 11.85 -7.46
CA ILE A 48 1.41 13.06 -7.02
C ILE A 48 2.41 14.20 -7.08
N TYR A 49 2.08 15.27 -7.79
CA TYR A 49 2.92 16.46 -7.86
C TYR A 49 2.53 17.43 -6.76
N THR A 50 3.54 17.96 -6.07
CA THR A 50 3.40 18.79 -4.88
C THR A 50 4.22 20.06 -5.04
N THR A 51 3.84 21.12 -4.31
CA THR A 51 4.53 22.41 -4.37
C THR A 51 5.87 22.42 -3.62
N GLY A 52 6.16 21.36 -2.85
CA GLY A 52 7.21 21.29 -1.86
C GLY A 52 6.78 21.79 -0.47
N THR A 53 5.60 22.43 -0.37
CA THR A 53 5.04 22.79 0.93
C THR A 53 4.50 21.55 1.64
N THR A 54 4.92 21.34 2.89
CA THR A 54 4.39 20.31 3.79
C THR A 54 3.84 20.93 5.06
N TRP A 55 2.89 20.23 5.66
CA TRP A 55 2.27 20.61 6.92
C TRP A 55 2.15 19.42 7.85
N LYS A 56 2.61 19.58 9.09
CA LYS A 56 2.40 18.58 10.14
C LYS A 56 1.16 18.92 10.95
N GLY A 57 0.15 18.08 10.84
CA GLY A 57 -1.11 18.23 11.56
C GLY A 57 -1.01 17.91 13.06
N PRO A 58 -2.00 18.33 13.85
CA PRO A 58 -1.98 18.19 15.32
C PRO A 58 -1.96 16.73 15.78
N GLN A 59 -2.49 15.80 14.99
CA GLN A 59 -2.45 14.36 15.26
C GLN A 59 -1.18 13.67 14.72
N GLY A 60 -0.18 14.45 14.28
CA GLY A 60 1.10 13.95 13.79
C GLY A 60 1.13 13.52 12.33
N GLY A 61 0.02 13.64 11.60
CA GLY A 61 -0.01 13.37 10.16
C GLY A 61 0.76 14.43 9.36
N LEU A 62 1.64 13.98 8.48
CA LEU A 62 2.35 14.80 7.50
C LEU A 62 1.53 14.90 6.22
N TRP A 63 1.32 16.13 5.77
CA TRP A 63 0.57 16.46 4.57
C TRP A 63 1.45 17.25 3.60
N ALA A 64 1.23 17.09 2.31
CA ALA A 64 1.89 17.86 1.26
C ALA A 64 0.84 18.62 0.44
N GLU A 65 1.14 19.86 0.10
CA GLU A 65 0.28 20.68 -0.76
C GLU A 65 0.42 20.23 -2.21
N VAL A 66 -0.72 20.03 -2.87
CA VAL A 66 -0.81 19.59 -4.27
C VAL A 66 -0.45 20.74 -5.21
N ASP A 67 0.42 20.47 -6.18
CA ASP A 67 0.70 21.41 -7.26
C ASP A 67 -0.42 21.34 -8.31
N VAL A 68 -1.34 22.30 -8.23
CA VAL A 68 -2.49 22.41 -9.13
C VAL A 68 -2.10 22.71 -10.57
N ALA A 69 -0.94 23.32 -10.81
CA ALA A 69 -0.46 23.62 -12.17
C ALA A 69 -0.02 22.35 -12.90
N ARG A 70 0.49 21.37 -12.15
CA ARG A 70 0.90 20.05 -12.66
C ARG A 70 -0.17 18.96 -12.51
N SER A 71 -1.20 19.21 -11.70
CA SER A 71 -2.29 18.28 -11.44
C SER A 71 -3.66 18.95 -11.64
N PRO A 72 -4.05 19.30 -12.88
CA PRO A 72 -5.32 19.98 -13.14
C PRO A 72 -6.51 19.16 -12.61
N GLY A 73 -7.34 19.79 -11.77
CA GLY A 73 -8.51 19.16 -11.15
C GLY A 73 -8.24 18.50 -9.79
N GLU A 74 -6.97 18.47 -9.33
CA GLU A 74 -6.61 18.15 -7.95
C GLU A 74 -6.30 19.46 -7.20
N MET A 75 -6.61 19.55 -5.90
CA MET A 75 -6.31 20.73 -5.09
C MET A 75 -6.18 20.38 -3.60
N GLY A 76 -5.56 21.29 -2.86
CA GLY A 76 -5.44 21.24 -1.41
C GLY A 76 -4.29 20.36 -0.94
N TRP A 77 -4.52 19.53 0.07
CA TRP A 77 -3.44 18.78 0.75
C TRP A 77 -3.65 17.28 0.64
N VAL A 78 -2.58 16.54 0.40
CA VAL A 78 -2.56 15.09 0.37
C VAL A 78 -1.75 14.53 1.54
N LEU A 79 -2.24 13.47 2.17
CA LEU A 79 -1.51 12.80 3.26
C LEU A 79 -0.28 12.09 2.72
N VAL A 80 0.88 12.40 3.29
CA VAL A 80 2.13 11.67 3.05
C VAL A 80 2.23 10.48 3.99
N SER A 81 2.09 10.71 5.29
CA SER A 81 2.13 9.67 6.32
C SER A 81 1.43 10.14 7.58
N GLY A 82 0.95 9.22 8.43
CA GLY A 82 0.33 9.60 9.69
C GLY A 82 -0.56 8.52 10.31
N PRO A 83 -0.84 8.61 11.62
CA PRO A 83 -1.75 7.70 12.29
C PRO A 83 -3.20 7.96 11.90
N GLY A 84 -4.09 6.99 12.18
CA GLY A 84 -5.55 7.19 12.07
C GLY A 84 -6.17 6.91 10.70
N PHE A 85 -5.39 6.52 9.70
CA PHE A 85 -5.86 6.28 8.32
C PHE A 85 -5.98 4.80 7.94
N GLY A 86 -5.72 3.89 8.88
CA GLY A 86 -5.73 2.44 8.63
C GLY A 86 -4.62 1.97 7.68
N LEU A 87 -3.57 2.76 7.49
CA LEU A 87 -2.41 2.41 6.67
C LEU A 87 -1.30 1.80 7.53
N ARG A 88 -0.64 0.76 7.00
CA ARG A 88 0.65 0.28 7.53
C ARG A 88 1.77 0.84 6.67
N GLY A 89 2.42 1.88 7.18
CA GLY A 89 3.44 2.63 6.47
C GLY A 89 2.89 3.93 5.84
N PRO A 90 3.73 4.64 5.07
CA PRO A 90 3.34 5.91 4.47
C PRO A 90 2.28 5.72 3.39
N CYS A 91 1.44 6.74 3.20
CA CYS A 91 0.50 6.83 2.09
C CYS A 91 1.23 7.16 0.78
N LEU A 92 2.24 8.02 0.88
CA LEU A 92 3.08 8.48 -0.22
C LEU A 92 4.57 8.35 0.16
N ILE A 93 5.40 7.94 -0.79
CA ILE A 93 6.84 7.78 -0.63
C ILE A 93 7.54 8.90 -1.41
N ASP A 94 8.50 9.54 -0.76
CA ASP A 94 9.46 10.41 -1.43
C ASP A 94 10.41 9.54 -2.28
N PRO A 95 10.44 9.73 -3.62
CA PRO A 95 11.28 8.93 -4.50
C PRO A 95 12.78 9.13 -4.26
N GLU A 96 13.22 10.30 -3.75
CA GLU A 96 14.63 10.58 -3.49
C GLU A 96 15.09 10.04 -2.13
N ALA A 97 14.22 10.05 -1.13
CA ALA A 97 14.49 9.42 0.17
C ALA A 97 14.33 7.89 0.15
N ASN A 98 13.74 7.32 -0.91
CA ASN A 98 13.62 5.87 -1.06
C ASN A 98 14.95 5.28 -1.57
N ASP A 99 15.89 5.08 -0.66
CA ASP A 99 17.19 4.40 -0.83
C ASP A 99 17.09 2.90 -1.24
N GLY A 100 15.93 2.47 -1.74
CA GLY A 100 15.62 1.07 -1.98
C GLY A 100 15.14 0.32 -0.72
N ALA A 101 14.86 1.02 0.38
CA ALA A 101 14.26 0.44 1.58
C ALA A 101 12.85 -0.10 1.36
N SER A 102 12.12 0.34 0.33
CA SER A 102 10.79 -0.19 -0.02
C SER A 102 10.77 -0.82 -1.40
N GLN A 103 9.93 -1.86 -1.57
CA GLN A 103 9.69 -2.50 -2.87
C GLN A 103 8.21 -2.65 -3.18
N MET A 104 7.88 -2.69 -4.47
CA MET A 104 6.54 -3.00 -4.94
C MET A 104 6.24 -4.48 -4.75
N ILE A 105 5.08 -4.79 -4.21
CA ILE A 105 4.60 -6.16 -4.05
C ILE A 105 3.26 -6.29 -4.78
N HIS A 106 3.14 -7.36 -5.55
CA HIS A 106 1.91 -7.75 -6.24
C HIS A 106 1.40 -9.07 -5.67
N ILE A 107 0.09 -9.18 -5.45
CA ILE A 107 -0.58 -10.42 -5.02
C ILE A 107 -1.70 -10.73 -6.01
N ARG A 108 -1.72 -11.96 -6.52
CA ARG A 108 -2.74 -12.44 -7.46
C ARG A 108 -3.48 -13.66 -6.93
N TRP A 109 -4.73 -13.84 -7.33
CA TRP A 109 -5.48 -15.06 -7.09
C TRP A 109 -5.56 -15.89 -8.37
N LEU A 110 -4.58 -16.77 -8.56
CA LEU A 110 -4.47 -17.77 -9.65
C LEU A 110 -4.58 -17.25 -11.11
N LYS A 111 -4.80 -15.96 -11.33
CA LYS A 111 -4.97 -15.31 -12.62
C LYS A 111 -4.40 -13.90 -12.59
N ASP A 112 -4.05 -13.40 -13.76
CA ASP A 112 -3.73 -11.99 -13.97
C ASP A 112 -4.98 -11.21 -14.41
N PRO A 113 -5.07 -9.90 -14.10
CA PRO A 113 -4.07 -9.11 -13.37
C PRO A 113 -4.05 -9.40 -11.85
N PRO A 114 -2.98 -9.01 -11.13
CA PRO A 114 -2.96 -9.06 -9.68
C PRO A 114 -4.16 -8.34 -9.05
N ILE A 115 -4.71 -8.94 -8.00
CA ILE A 115 -5.86 -8.40 -7.27
C ILE A 115 -5.45 -7.34 -6.25
N PHE A 116 -4.16 -7.24 -5.96
CA PHE A 116 -3.62 -6.31 -5.00
C PHE A 116 -2.18 -5.89 -5.34
N ASN A 117 -1.86 -4.64 -5.01
CA ASN A 117 -0.51 -4.12 -5.00
C ASN A 117 -0.30 -3.12 -3.85
N CYS A 118 0.95 -3.03 -3.39
CA CYS A 118 1.41 -2.01 -2.45
C CYS A 118 2.92 -1.82 -2.55
N MET A 119 3.42 -0.66 -2.12
CA MET A 119 4.81 -0.49 -1.74
C MET A 119 4.97 -0.92 -0.27
N MET A 120 5.93 -1.79 0.00
CA MET A 120 6.20 -2.31 1.34
C MET A 120 7.67 -2.12 1.70
N PRO A 121 8.01 -1.65 2.92
CA PRO A 121 9.37 -1.67 3.41
C PRO A 121 9.95 -3.09 3.42
N LYS A 122 11.19 -3.24 2.99
CA LYS A 122 11.95 -4.51 3.03
C LYS A 122 12.11 -5.05 4.45
N ALA A 123 12.17 -4.16 5.44
CA ALA A 123 12.22 -4.50 6.86
C ALA A 123 10.86 -4.86 7.47
N ALA A 124 9.72 -4.58 6.80
CA ALA A 124 8.42 -5.02 7.29
C ALA A 124 8.30 -6.54 7.20
N THR A 125 7.41 -7.13 8.00
CA THR A 125 7.22 -8.58 7.98
C THR A 125 6.21 -9.02 6.91
N VAL A 126 6.26 -10.29 6.51
CA VAL A 126 5.20 -10.92 5.72
C VAL A 126 3.86 -10.83 6.47
N GLY A 127 3.89 -10.89 7.81
CA GLY A 127 2.72 -10.63 8.65
C GLY A 127 2.10 -9.25 8.41
N ASP A 128 2.92 -8.20 8.31
CA ASP A 128 2.47 -6.84 8.00
C ASP A 128 1.88 -6.73 6.60
N LEU A 129 2.49 -7.41 5.63
CA LEU A 129 1.96 -7.51 4.27
C LEU A 129 0.58 -8.18 4.25
N VAL A 130 0.43 -9.32 4.94
CA VAL A 130 -0.85 -10.03 5.04
C VAL A 130 -1.90 -9.14 5.70
N ASP A 131 -1.55 -8.43 6.78
CA ASP A 131 -2.49 -7.52 7.45
C ASP A 131 -2.93 -6.38 6.54
N THR A 132 -1.99 -5.80 5.80
CA THR A 132 -2.27 -4.75 4.81
C THR A 132 -3.17 -5.27 3.69
N PHE A 133 -2.85 -6.44 3.15
CA PHE A 133 -3.65 -7.12 2.13
C PHE A 133 -5.08 -7.36 2.60
N CYS A 134 -5.27 -8.07 3.72
CA CYS A 134 -6.58 -8.42 4.28
C CYS A 134 -7.42 -7.19 4.62
N SER A 135 -6.81 -6.13 5.18
CA SER A 135 -7.54 -4.89 5.50
C SER A 135 -8.15 -4.20 4.28
N ARG A 136 -7.55 -4.41 3.09
CA ARG A 136 -7.97 -3.78 1.83
C ARG A 136 -8.83 -4.69 0.96
N THR A 137 -8.73 -6.00 1.13
CA THR A 137 -9.50 -6.99 0.35
C THR A 137 -10.66 -7.60 1.11
N GLY A 138 -10.78 -7.39 2.42
CA GLY A 138 -11.81 -8.00 3.27
C GLY A 138 -11.52 -9.46 3.63
N LEU A 139 -10.54 -10.10 2.98
CA LEU A 139 -10.20 -11.50 3.18
C LEU A 139 -9.72 -11.79 4.60
N ASN A 140 -10.05 -12.96 5.10
CA ASN A 140 -9.69 -13.36 6.45
C ASN A 140 -8.18 -13.61 6.57
N ARG A 141 -7.57 -12.96 7.55
CA ARG A 141 -6.15 -13.08 7.87
C ARG A 141 -5.73 -14.53 8.09
N LYS A 142 -6.51 -15.32 8.84
CA LYS A 142 -6.16 -16.71 9.20
C LYS A 142 -6.24 -17.66 8.01
N GLU A 143 -6.99 -17.28 6.99
CA GLU A 143 -7.25 -18.09 5.79
C GLU A 143 -6.39 -17.64 4.60
N THR A 144 -5.53 -16.65 4.80
CA THR A 144 -4.61 -16.10 3.80
C THR A 144 -3.22 -16.71 3.93
N ILE A 145 -2.77 -17.36 2.87
CA ILE A 145 -1.41 -17.87 2.69
C ILE A 145 -0.81 -17.23 1.44
N LEU A 146 0.40 -16.71 1.55
CA LEU A 146 1.13 -16.12 0.42
C LEU A 146 2.28 -17.03 0.01
N THR A 147 2.41 -17.27 -1.29
CA THR A 147 3.43 -18.17 -1.83
C THR A 147 4.12 -17.59 -3.06
N LYS A 148 5.40 -17.90 -3.25
CA LYS A 148 6.18 -17.53 -4.45
C LYS A 148 5.84 -18.42 -5.65
N GLY A 149 5.66 -19.72 -5.38
CA GLY A 149 5.27 -20.73 -6.35
C GLY A 149 3.77 -21.06 -6.28
N LEU A 150 3.24 -21.64 -7.35
CA LEU A 150 1.91 -22.24 -7.35
C LEU A 150 1.95 -23.66 -6.76
N PRO A 151 0.83 -24.18 -6.23
CA PRO A 151 0.70 -25.60 -5.90
C PRO A 151 1.05 -26.49 -7.10
N ARG A 152 1.50 -27.72 -6.86
CA ARG A 152 1.78 -28.68 -7.93
C ARG A 152 0.52 -28.96 -8.77
N LYS A 153 0.70 -29.32 -10.04
CA LYS A 153 -0.42 -29.74 -10.90
C LYS A 153 -0.81 -31.19 -10.63
N ALA A 154 -2.09 -31.49 -10.82
CA ALA A 154 -2.61 -32.85 -10.75
C ALA A 154 -1.91 -33.73 -11.80
N PRO A 155 -1.50 -34.96 -11.44
CA PRO A 155 -0.76 -35.85 -12.34
C PRO A 155 -1.62 -36.44 -13.47
N ASN A 156 -2.93 -36.18 -13.47
CA ASN A 156 -3.90 -36.70 -14.43
C ASN A 156 -3.91 -35.96 -15.79
N GLY A 157 -2.94 -35.07 -16.04
CA GLY A 157 -2.83 -34.34 -17.30
C GLY A 157 -3.86 -33.22 -17.52
N THR A 158 -4.78 -32.99 -16.58
CA THR A 158 -5.80 -31.93 -16.67
C THR A 158 -5.23 -30.52 -16.55
N GLY A 159 -4.01 -30.40 -16.00
CA GLY A 159 -3.39 -29.11 -15.70
C GLY A 159 -3.96 -28.39 -14.47
N ALA A 160 -4.96 -28.97 -13.79
CA ALA A 160 -5.52 -28.44 -12.56
C ALA A 160 -4.48 -28.37 -11.44
N LEU A 161 -4.52 -27.32 -10.62
CA LEU A 161 -3.66 -27.20 -9.44
C LEU A 161 -4.18 -28.11 -8.31
N LEU A 162 -3.25 -28.72 -7.58
CA LEU A 162 -3.53 -29.45 -6.35
C LEU A 162 -3.82 -28.48 -5.19
N PRO A 163 -4.37 -28.98 -4.07
CA PRO A 163 -4.55 -28.20 -2.86
C PRO A 163 -3.24 -27.57 -2.34
N VAL A 164 -3.37 -26.59 -1.44
CA VAL A 164 -2.25 -25.82 -0.88
C VAL A 164 -1.14 -26.67 -0.27
N ASP A 165 -1.48 -27.83 0.31
CA ASP A 165 -0.55 -28.78 0.93
C ASP A 165 0.50 -29.32 -0.06
N TYR A 166 0.27 -29.15 -1.37
CA TYR A 166 1.17 -29.52 -2.44
C TYR A 166 2.02 -28.36 -2.96
N THR A 167 2.06 -27.24 -2.25
CA THR A 167 3.03 -26.16 -2.48
C THR A 167 4.40 -26.58 -1.94
N ASP A 168 5.47 -26.29 -2.67
CA ASP A 168 6.83 -26.54 -2.17
C ASP A 168 7.07 -25.72 -0.90
N PRO A 169 7.51 -26.32 0.23
CA PRO A 169 7.71 -25.60 1.49
C PRO A 169 8.61 -24.37 1.37
N LYS A 170 9.57 -24.36 0.43
CA LYS A 170 10.46 -23.19 0.19
C LYS A 170 9.73 -21.97 -0.40
N ASP A 171 8.56 -22.20 -0.99
CA ASP A 171 7.77 -21.19 -1.66
C ASP A 171 6.71 -20.59 -0.74
N VAL A 172 6.44 -21.22 0.40
CA VAL A 172 5.51 -20.71 1.42
C VAL A 172 6.18 -19.61 2.23
N LEU A 173 5.52 -18.45 2.35
CA LEU A 173 6.03 -17.34 3.13
C LEU A 173 5.53 -17.42 4.58
N PHE A 174 6.45 -17.26 5.54
CA PHE A 174 6.14 -17.27 6.96
C PHE A 174 6.00 -15.85 7.49
N ARG A 175 5.07 -15.64 8.43
CA ARG A 175 4.66 -14.30 8.88
C ARG A 175 5.78 -13.52 9.56
N GLU A 176 6.69 -14.24 10.20
CA GLU A 176 7.79 -13.69 10.99
C GLU A 176 8.96 -13.22 10.11
N GLN A 177 9.03 -13.71 8.86
CA GLN A 177 10.05 -13.29 7.91
C GLN A 177 9.83 -11.85 7.49
N THR A 178 10.91 -11.10 7.38
CA THR A 178 10.90 -9.81 6.70
C THR A 178 10.69 -9.98 5.20
N ILE A 179 10.23 -8.92 4.54
CA ILE A 179 10.09 -8.85 3.09
C ILE A 179 11.45 -9.07 2.39
N GLU A 180 12.55 -8.61 2.99
CA GLU A 180 13.92 -8.85 2.52
C GLU A 180 14.30 -10.33 2.61
N GLU A 181 14.12 -10.96 3.77
CA GLU A 181 14.42 -12.38 4.00
C GLU A 181 13.58 -13.31 3.12
N ALA A 182 12.32 -12.94 2.86
CA ALA A 182 11.42 -13.67 1.98
C ALA A 182 11.89 -13.67 0.51
N GLN A 183 12.76 -12.71 0.13
CA GLN A 183 13.30 -12.52 -1.22
C GLN A 183 12.20 -12.48 -2.29
N ILE A 184 11.16 -11.69 -2.04
CA ILE A 184 10.02 -11.52 -2.97
C ILE A 184 10.51 -10.73 -4.18
N ARG A 185 10.59 -11.37 -5.34
CA ARG A 185 11.02 -10.75 -6.62
C ARG A 185 9.91 -10.66 -7.66
N ASP A 186 8.97 -11.60 -7.60
CA ASP A 186 7.87 -11.74 -8.54
C ASP A 186 6.52 -11.53 -7.85
N THR A 187 5.44 -11.63 -8.63
CA THR A 187 4.07 -11.59 -8.10
C THR A 187 3.83 -12.79 -7.19
N LEU A 188 3.36 -12.52 -5.98
CA LEU A 188 2.95 -13.54 -5.02
C LEU A 188 1.59 -14.13 -5.40
N ASN A 189 1.43 -15.42 -5.13
CA ASN A 189 0.16 -16.11 -5.27
C ASN A 189 -0.55 -16.10 -3.91
N LEU A 190 -1.82 -15.71 -3.93
CA LEU A 190 -2.74 -15.95 -2.84
C LEU A 190 -3.20 -17.41 -2.93
N VAL A 191 -2.96 -18.15 -1.86
CA VAL A 191 -3.65 -19.39 -1.59
C VAL A 191 -4.61 -19.14 -0.43
N TYR A 192 -5.90 -19.14 -0.74
CA TYR A 192 -6.96 -18.81 0.21
C TYR A 192 -7.74 -20.08 0.56
N VAL A 193 -7.86 -20.38 1.85
CA VAL A 193 -8.55 -21.60 2.33
C VAL A 193 -10.01 -21.35 2.75
N GLY A 194 -10.46 -20.09 2.74
CA GLY A 194 -11.85 -19.70 2.95
C GLY A 194 -12.66 -19.64 1.66
N HIS A 195 -13.80 -18.96 1.69
CA HIS A 195 -14.70 -18.81 0.54
C HIS A 195 -14.40 -17.50 -0.20
N PHE A 196 -13.43 -17.53 -1.12
CA PHE A 196 -12.93 -16.32 -1.78
C PHE A 196 -14.04 -15.44 -2.38
N ASP A 197 -14.99 -16.04 -3.11
CA ASP A 197 -16.07 -15.29 -3.77
C ASP A 197 -17.05 -14.62 -2.78
N GLU A 198 -17.11 -15.10 -1.54
CA GLU A 198 -17.94 -14.54 -0.47
C GLU A 198 -17.16 -13.52 0.37
N ASP A 199 -15.88 -13.80 0.62
CA ASP A 199 -15.03 -13.03 1.53
C ASP A 199 -14.37 -11.83 0.85
N TYR A 200 -14.13 -11.89 -0.47
CA TYR A 200 -13.43 -10.85 -1.20
C TYR A 200 -14.31 -9.61 -1.39
N ASN A 201 -14.00 -8.56 -0.63
CA ASN A 201 -14.69 -7.27 -0.65
C ASN A 201 -13.68 -6.11 -0.65
N PRO A 202 -13.15 -5.72 -1.81
CA PRO A 202 -12.10 -4.72 -1.90
C PRO A 202 -12.62 -3.30 -1.58
N SER A 203 -12.03 -2.67 -0.56
CA SER A 203 -12.37 -1.30 -0.13
C SER A 203 -11.90 -0.23 -1.12
#